data_AF-A0A964ML60-F1
#
_entry.id   AF-A0A964ML60-F1
#
_cell.length_a   1.000
_cell.length_b   1.000
_cell.length_c   1.000
_cell.angle_alpha   90.00
_cell.angle_beta   90.00
_cell.angle_gamma   90.00
#
_symmetry.space_group_name_H-M   'P 1'
#
loop_
_entity.id
_entity.type
_entity.pdbx_description
1 polymer ?
#
loop_
_entity_poly.entity_id
_entity_poly.type
_entity_poly.pdbx_seq_one_letter_code
_entity_poly.pdbx_strand_id
1 'polypeptide(L)'
;MSDDLRDEQQFLLRSLRDLDNERAAGDIDDADYVALRDGYIARTAAITRELKGVEVATPVVSRNWVRRVLVVACVIAAGAGAGIWVARQSGQRLPGQSSSGAIEQSASGILATARQLNFADPGKAIELYTQVLKLEPDNAEALTYRSWILALTARAATGSVKQLALVTAVNDLLRAQQVDNQYPDAHCFLGIVYFRFLNSASLAKPQLDTCKAMNPPTEVQSFVDAIMADVDKALAK
;
A
#
# COMPACT_ATOMS: atom_id res chain seq x y z
N MET A 1 46.71 8.52 43.98
CA MET A 1 45.89 7.40 44.53
C MET A 1 46.55 6.05 44.35
N SER A 2 46.84 5.54 43.13
CA SER A 2 47.56 4.26 42.99
C SER A 2 49.00 4.31 43.51
N ASP A 3 49.68 5.44 43.31
CA ASP A 3 51.07 5.62 43.73
C ASP A 3 51.19 5.74 45.26
N ASP A 4 50.29 6.50 45.90
CA ASP A 4 50.22 6.61 47.37
C ASP A 4 50.02 5.24 48.05
N LEU A 5 49.17 4.39 47.46
CA LEU A 5 48.93 3.02 47.95
C LEU A 5 50.15 2.10 47.77
N ARG A 6 50.94 2.29 46.70
CA ARG A 6 52.19 1.53 46.48
C ARG A 6 53.26 1.93 47.49
N ASP A 7 53.37 3.23 47.79
CA ASP A 7 54.30 3.73 48.80
C ASP A 7 53.93 3.23 50.21
N GLU A 8 52.64 3.24 50.57
CA GLU A 8 52.15 2.68 51.83
C GLU A 8 52.40 1.16 51.92
N GLN A 9 52.19 0.41 50.83
CA GLN A 9 52.52 -1.02 50.78
C GLN A 9 54.01 -1.28 51.02
N GLN A 10 54.89 -0.49 50.37
CA GLN A 10 56.32 -0.66 50.51
C GLN A 10 56.80 -0.31 51.92
N PHE A 11 56.21 0.70 52.55
CA PHE A 11 56.44 1.04 53.95
C PHE A 11 56.07 -0.14 54.87
N LEU A 12 54.87 -0.70 54.75
CA LEU A 12 54.41 -1.82 55.59
C LEU A 12 55.29 -3.07 55.45
N LEU A 13 55.76 -3.38 54.24
CA LEU A 13 56.68 -4.51 54.00
C LEU A 13 58.05 -4.28 54.63
N ARG A 14 58.55 -3.03 54.65
CA ARG A 14 59.79 -2.69 55.37
C ARG A 14 59.60 -2.80 56.87
N SER A 15 58.50 -2.29 57.42
CA SER A 15 58.18 -2.39 58.84
C SER A 15 58.01 -3.83 59.33
N LEU A 16 57.44 -4.72 58.51
CA LEU A 16 57.38 -6.16 58.83
C LEU A 16 58.78 -6.78 58.93
N ARG A 17 59.68 -6.39 58.04
CA ARG A 17 61.06 -6.90 58.03
C ARG A 17 61.89 -6.36 59.19
N ASP A 18 61.62 -5.13 59.60
CA ASP A 18 62.22 -4.51 60.77
C ASP A 18 61.74 -5.19 62.06
N LEU A 19 60.43 -5.43 62.17
CA LEU A 19 59.83 -6.16 63.28
C LEU A 19 60.40 -7.60 63.43
N ASP A 20 60.68 -8.28 62.31
CA ASP A 20 61.37 -9.58 62.31
C ASP A 20 62.81 -9.47 62.88
N ASN A 21 63.51 -8.38 62.58
CA ASN A 21 64.86 -8.13 63.10
C ASN A 21 64.85 -7.79 64.59
N GLU A 22 63.91 -6.95 65.04
CA GLU A 22 63.75 -6.60 66.47
C GLU A 22 63.40 -7.83 67.31
N ARG A 23 62.54 -8.73 66.80
CA ARG A 23 62.25 -10.03 67.43
C ARG A 23 63.49 -10.92 67.50
N ALA A 24 64.31 -10.94 66.44
CA ALA A 24 65.56 -11.72 66.41
C ALA A 24 66.64 -11.17 67.34
N ALA A 25 66.66 -9.84 67.56
CA ALA A 25 67.53 -9.17 68.52
C ALA A 25 67.06 -9.36 69.98
N GLY A 26 65.80 -9.73 70.18
CA GLY A 26 65.18 -9.91 71.50
C GLY A 26 64.63 -8.63 72.10
N ASP A 27 64.47 -7.57 71.30
CA ASP A 27 64.00 -6.25 71.74
C ASP A 27 62.47 -6.18 71.94
N ILE A 28 61.73 -7.16 71.40
CA ILE A 28 60.29 -7.30 71.54
C ILE A 28 59.92 -8.72 71.94
N ASP A 29 58.91 -8.88 72.79
CA ASP A 29 58.46 -10.18 73.24
C ASP A 29 57.60 -10.93 72.19
N ASP A 30 57.36 -12.20 72.49
CA ASP A 30 56.72 -13.10 71.58
C ASP A 30 55.26 -12.75 71.28
N ALA A 31 54.55 -12.20 72.26
CA ALA A 31 53.13 -11.88 72.17
C ALA A 31 52.92 -10.56 71.43
N ASP A 32 53.72 -9.55 71.74
CA ASP A 32 53.67 -8.23 71.11
C ASP A 32 54.04 -8.29 69.63
N TYR A 33 55.05 -9.09 69.27
CA TYR A 33 55.38 -9.34 67.86
C TYR A 33 54.21 -9.95 67.09
N VAL A 34 53.51 -10.95 67.65
CA VAL A 34 52.39 -11.60 66.95
C VAL A 34 51.27 -10.59 66.72
N ALA A 35 50.92 -9.81 67.74
CA ALA A 35 49.88 -8.79 67.64
C ALA A 35 50.19 -7.71 66.59
N LEU A 36 51.43 -7.19 66.56
CA LEU A 36 51.84 -6.18 65.59
C LEU A 36 51.95 -6.75 64.17
N ARG A 37 52.53 -7.95 64.03
CA ARG A 37 52.70 -8.63 62.73
C ARG A 37 51.37 -8.91 62.07
N ASP A 38 50.39 -9.43 62.81
CA ASP A 38 49.08 -9.76 62.25
C ASP A 38 48.36 -8.51 61.73
N GLY A 39 48.49 -7.39 62.45
CA GLY A 39 47.97 -6.08 62.01
C GLY A 39 48.61 -5.60 60.70
N TYR A 40 49.94 -5.66 60.60
CA TYR A 40 50.66 -5.27 59.38
C TYR A 40 50.37 -6.20 58.19
N ILE A 41 50.24 -7.51 58.41
CA ILE A 41 49.88 -8.47 57.36
C ILE A 41 48.46 -8.19 56.84
N ALA A 42 47.49 -7.99 57.73
CA ALA A 42 46.10 -7.72 57.35
C ALA A 42 45.98 -6.44 56.51
N ARG A 43 46.68 -5.36 56.91
CA ARG A 43 46.68 -4.09 56.18
C ARG A 43 47.39 -4.19 54.83
N THR A 44 48.54 -4.88 54.78
CA THR A 44 49.26 -5.12 53.52
C THR A 44 48.40 -5.93 52.53
N ALA A 45 47.66 -6.93 53.01
CA ALA A 45 46.75 -7.72 52.19
C ALA A 45 45.55 -6.92 51.66
N ALA A 46 45.04 -5.97 52.45
CA ALA A 46 43.96 -5.07 52.02
C ALA A 46 44.41 -4.16 50.87
N ILE A 47 45.55 -3.47 51.03
CA ILE A 47 46.12 -2.57 50.00
C ILE A 47 46.47 -3.33 48.73
N THR A 48 47.02 -4.55 48.85
CA THR A 48 47.36 -5.39 47.69
C THR A 48 46.13 -5.78 46.86
N ARG A 49 44.98 -6.01 47.51
CA ARG A 49 43.71 -6.29 46.79
C ARG A 49 43.19 -5.04 46.08
N GLU A 50 43.31 -3.88 46.69
CA GLU A 50 42.88 -2.62 46.11
C GLU A 50 43.72 -2.22 44.89
N LEU A 51 45.05 -2.37 44.96
CA LEU A 51 45.94 -2.17 43.82
C LEU A 51 45.63 -3.13 42.66
N LYS A 52 45.36 -4.41 42.95
CA LYS A 52 44.88 -5.38 41.93
C LYS A 52 43.52 -5.00 41.34
N GLY A 53 42.63 -4.41 42.15
CA GLY A 53 41.35 -3.90 41.69
C GLY A 53 41.48 -2.71 40.73
N VAL A 54 42.48 -1.85 40.95
CA VAL A 54 42.75 -0.67 40.12
C VAL A 54 43.45 -1.04 38.80
N GLU A 55 44.32 -2.05 38.76
CA GLU A 55 44.95 -2.54 37.52
C GLU A 55 44.00 -3.30 36.57
N VAL A 56 42.86 -3.78 37.08
CA VAL A 56 41.89 -4.58 36.30
C VAL A 56 40.75 -3.73 35.71
N ALA A 57 40.81 -2.40 35.82
CA ALA A 57 39.90 -1.50 35.10
C ALA A 57 40.32 -1.29 33.64
N THR A 58 40.33 -2.37 32.84
CA THR A 58 40.15 -2.27 31.38
C THR A 58 38.73 -2.74 31.05
N PRO A 59 37.93 -1.99 30.26
CA PRO A 59 36.57 -2.41 29.99
C PRO A 59 36.60 -3.63 29.06
N VAL A 60 36.40 -4.81 29.61
CA VAL A 60 36.18 -6.02 28.83
C VAL A 60 34.79 -5.90 28.21
N VAL A 61 34.72 -5.39 26.98
CA VAL A 61 33.52 -5.47 26.16
C VAL A 61 33.21 -6.95 25.98
N SER A 62 32.24 -7.45 26.75
CA SER A 62 31.85 -8.86 26.67
C SER A 62 31.43 -9.18 25.23
N ARG A 63 32.00 -10.24 24.66
CA ARG A 63 31.74 -10.73 23.30
C ARG A 63 30.24 -10.98 23.01
N ASN A 64 29.45 -11.10 24.06
CA ASN A 64 28.00 -11.26 24.01
C ASN A 64 27.24 -9.97 23.68
N TRP A 65 27.78 -8.78 23.99
CA TRP A 65 27.16 -7.51 23.62
C TRP A 65 27.22 -7.27 22.11
N VAL A 66 28.37 -7.53 21.47
CA VAL A 66 28.51 -7.44 20.01
C VAL A 66 27.56 -8.43 19.31
N ARG A 67 27.45 -9.66 19.83
CA ARG A 67 26.50 -10.66 19.31
C ARG A 67 25.05 -10.20 19.48
N ARG A 68 24.69 -9.58 20.61
CA ARG A 68 23.34 -9.04 20.84
C ARG A 68 23.02 -7.88 19.90
N VAL A 69 23.95 -6.96 19.69
CA VAL A 69 23.78 -5.83 18.73
C VAL A 69 23.60 -6.35 17.31
N LEU A 70 24.39 -7.34 16.89
CA LEU A 70 24.26 -7.95 15.57
C LEU A 70 22.92 -8.68 15.39
N VAL A 71 22.44 -9.39 16.42
CA VAL A 71 21.12 -10.04 16.38
C VAL A 71 20.00 -9.00 16.27
N VAL A 72 20.05 -7.93 17.06
CA VAL A 72 19.06 -6.84 16.99
C VAL A 72 19.09 -6.15 15.63
N ALA A 73 20.27 -5.87 15.09
CA ALA A 73 20.42 -5.28 13.75
C ALA A 73 19.87 -6.19 12.64
N CYS A 74 20.13 -7.50 12.70
CA CYS A 74 19.56 -8.47 11.77
C CYS A 74 18.03 -8.54 11.85
N VAL A 75 17.45 -8.51 13.05
CA VAL A 75 15.99 -8.53 13.23
C VAL A 75 15.35 -7.27 12.66
N ILE A 76 15.95 -6.09 12.90
CA ILE A 76 15.46 -4.82 12.34
C ILE A 76 15.57 -4.84 10.81
N ALA A 77 16.68 -5.31 10.25
CA ALA A 77 16.87 -5.42 8.80
C ALA A 77 15.88 -6.39 8.16
N ALA A 78 15.62 -7.53 8.80
CA ALA A 78 14.62 -8.50 8.33
C ALA A 78 13.20 -7.93 8.41
N GLY A 79 12.85 -7.24 9.49
CA GLY A 79 11.55 -6.58 9.63
C GLY A 79 11.33 -5.45 8.63
N ALA A 80 12.32 -4.59 8.43
CA ALA A 80 12.28 -3.54 7.41
C ALA A 80 12.22 -4.12 6.00
N GLY A 81 13.00 -5.17 5.72
CA GLY A 81 12.98 -5.88 4.43
C GLY A 81 11.62 -6.50 4.15
N ALA A 82 11.04 -7.22 5.11
CA ALA A 82 9.70 -7.78 5.00
C ALA A 82 8.63 -6.69 4.84
N GLY A 83 8.72 -5.60 5.60
CA GLY A 83 7.81 -4.45 5.48
C GLY A 83 7.86 -3.78 4.11
N ILE A 84 9.07 -3.54 3.58
CA ILE A 84 9.26 -2.95 2.24
C ILE A 84 8.79 -3.92 1.15
N TRP A 85 9.04 -5.22 1.31
CA TRP A 85 8.59 -6.25 0.35
C TRP A 85 7.06 -6.34 0.32
N VAL A 86 6.42 -6.37 1.50
CA VAL A 86 4.95 -6.33 1.63
C VAL A 86 4.39 -5.03 1.06
N ALA A 87 5.02 -3.88 1.30
CA ALA A 87 4.59 -2.60 0.73
C ALA A 87 4.72 -2.56 -0.80
N ARG A 88 5.75 -3.19 -1.37
CA ARG A 88 5.94 -3.30 -2.83
C ARG A 88 5.00 -4.30 -3.49
N GLN A 89 4.58 -5.33 -2.76
CA GLN A 89 3.67 -6.36 -3.28
C GLN A 89 2.19 -6.03 -3.02
N SER A 90 1.92 -5.13 -2.07
CA SER A 90 0.61 -4.56 -1.83
C SER A 90 0.38 -3.41 -2.83
N GLY A 91 0.08 -3.78 -4.08
CA GLY A 91 -0.31 -2.83 -5.13
C GLY A 91 -1.49 -1.95 -4.72
N GLN A 92 -1.56 -0.77 -5.34
CA GLN A 92 -2.63 0.20 -5.16
C GLN A 92 -4.02 -0.46 -5.30
N ARG A 93 -4.86 -0.30 -4.28
CA ARG A 93 -6.24 -0.75 -4.29
C ARG A 93 -7.05 0.22 -5.13
N LEU A 94 -7.56 -0.24 -6.27
CA LEU A 94 -8.55 0.51 -7.04
C LEU A 94 -9.93 0.31 -6.37
N PRO A 95 -10.80 1.33 -6.35
CA PRO A 95 -12.17 1.18 -5.85
C PRO A 95 -12.89 0.04 -6.61
N GLY A 96 -13.41 -0.96 -5.89
CA GLY A 96 -14.23 -2.04 -6.46
C GLY A 96 -13.64 -3.46 -6.42
N GLN A 97 -12.44 -3.71 -5.86
CA GLN A 97 -11.94 -5.08 -5.66
C GLN A 97 -12.46 -5.71 -4.35
N SER A 98 -12.94 -6.97 -4.42
CA SER A 98 -13.39 -7.76 -3.28
C SER A 98 -12.22 -8.27 -2.43
N SER A 99 -12.40 -8.29 -1.11
CA SER A 99 -11.37 -8.60 -0.10
C SER A 99 -11.11 -10.10 0.10
N SER A 100 -11.91 -10.98 -0.51
CA SER A 100 -11.81 -12.43 -0.36
C SER A 100 -11.42 -13.06 -1.69
N GLY A 101 -10.30 -13.81 -1.71
CA GLY A 101 -9.71 -14.44 -2.89
C GLY A 101 -10.55 -15.53 -3.53
N ALA A 102 -11.64 -15.14 -4.19
CA ALA A 102 -12.36 -15.93 -5.18
C ALA A 102 -12.62 -15.02 -6.38
N ILE A 103 -12.04 -15.38 -7.52
CA ILE A 103 -12.38 -14.81 -8.83
C ILE A 103 -13.71 -15.45 -9.24
N GLU A 104 -14.80 -15.08 -8.57
CA GLU A 104 -16.04 -14.95 -9.31
C GLU A 104 -15.88 -13.67 -10.11
N GLN A 105 -16.04 -13.74 -11.44
CA GLN A 105 -16.03 -12.56 -12.30
C GLN A 105 -17.15 -11.62 -11.84
N SER A 106 -16.84 -10.72 -10.92
CA SER A 106 -17.80 -9.74 -10.43
C SER A 106 -18.28 -8.90 -11.61
N ALA A 107 -19.57 -8.54 -11.61
CA ALA A 107 -20.15 -7.72 -12.67
C ALA A 107 -19.31 -6.45 -12.93
N SER A 108 -18.81 -5.82 -11.87
CA SER A 108 -17.88 -4.70 -11.93
C SER A 108 -16.57 -5.00 -12.68
N GLY A 109 -15.95 -6.17 -12.50
CA GLY A 109 -14.74 -6.58 -13.21
C GLY A 109 -15.00 -6.87 -14.69
N ILE A 110 -16.13 -7.52 -15.00
CA ILE A 110 -16.59 -7.73 -16.38
C ILE A 110 -16.84 -6.38 -17.06
N LEU A 111 -17.53 -5.46 -16.38
CA LEU A 111 -17.85 -4.13 -16.88
C LEU A 111 -16.58 -3.31 -17.19
N ALA A 112 -15.61 -3.32 -16.28
CA ALA A 112 -14.32 -2.67 -16.50
C ALA A 112 -13.59 -3.23 -17.75
N THR A 113 -13.64 -4.55 -17.94
CA THR A 113 -13.05 -5.21 -19.12
C THR A 113 -13.82 -4.85 -20.41
N ALA A 114 -15.16 -4.77 -20.34
CA ALA A 114 -16.00 -4.37 -21.46
C ALA A 114 -15.66 -2.96 -21.96
N ARG A 115 -15.42 -2.00 -21.05
CA ARG A 115 -14.98 -0.63 -21.41
C ARG A 115 -13.67 -0.62 -22.19
N GLN A 116 -12.68 -1.40 -21.76
CA GLN A 116 -11.38 -1.47 -22.44
C GLN A 116 -11.53 -1.99 -23.88
N LEU A 117 -12.46 -2.92 -24.10
CA LEU A 117 -12.71 -3.51 -25.41
C LEU A 117 -13.73 -2.73 -26.25
N ASN A 118 -14.42 -1.74 -25.67
CA ASN A 118 -15.55 -1.05 -26.30
C ASN A 118 -15.27 -0.58 -27.74
N PHE A 119 -14.06 -0.06 -27.99
CA PHE A 119 -13.61 0.35 -29.32
C PHE A 119 -12.57 -0.59 -29.95
N ALA A 120 -11.84 -1.37 -29.15
CA ALA A 120 -10.80 -2.26 -29.64
C ALA A 120 -11.36 -3.57 -30.23
N ASP A 121 -12.35 -4.15 -29.56
CA ASP A 121 -13.09 -5.33 -30.00
C ASP A 121 -14.58 -5.17 -29.65
N PRO A 122 -15.35 -4.49 -30.53
CA PRO A 122 -16.75 -4.20 -30.27
C PRO A 122 -17.61 -5.47 -30.09
N GLY A 123 -17.27 -6.56 -30.79
CA GLY A 123 -17.95 -7.83 -30.66
C GLY A 123 -17.76 -8.42 -29.26
N LYS A 124 -16.51 -8.44 -28.78
CA LYS A 124 -16.22 -8.92 -27.43
C LYS A 124 -16.80 -8.03 -26.34
N ALA A 125 -16.81 -6.71 -26.55
CA ALA A 125 -17.44 -5.77 -25.63
C ALA A 125 -18.95 -6.04 -25.48
N ILE A 126 -19.67 -6.29 -26.58
CA ILE A 126 -21.10 -6.66 -26.53
C ILE A 126 -21.32 -7.92 -25.69
N GLU A 127 -20.47 -8.94 -25.85
CA GLU A 127 -20.55 -10.17 -25.05
C GLU A 127 -20.38 -9.88 -23.57
N LEU A 128 -19.39 -9.07 -23.20
CA LEU A 128 -19.11 -8.74 -21.80
C LEU A 128 -20.20 -7.88 -21.17
N TYR A 129 -20.69 -6.83 -21.85
CA TYR A 129 -21.85 -6.07 -21.35
C TYR A 129 -23.09 -6.95 -21.23
N THR A 130 -23.28 -7.91 -22.13
CA THR A 130 -24.38 -8.89 -22.02
C THR A 130 -24.22 -9.79 -20.80
N GLN A 131 -22.99 -10.17 -20.43
CA GLN A 131 -22.73 -10.89 -19.19
C GLN A 131 -23.01 -10.03 -17.96
N VAL A 132 -22.61 -8.75 -17.97
CA VAL A 132 -22.98 -7.81 -16.90
C VAL A 132 -24.49 -7.77 -16.73
N LEU A 133 -25.25 -7.63 -17.82
CA LEU A 133 -26.71 -7.55 -17.77
C LEU A 133 -27.42 -8.85 -17.38
N LYS A 134 -26.73 -9.99 -17.42
CA LYS A 134 -27.25 -11.24 -16.83
C LYS A 134 -27.14 -11.24 -15.30
N LEU A 135 -26.12 -10.57 -14.77
CA LEU A 135 -25.87 -10.47 -13.33
C LEU A 135 -26.61 -9.27 -12.72
N GLU A 136 -26.62 -8.15 -13.43
CA GLU A 136 -27.20 -6.86 -13.05
C GLU A 136 -28.09 -6.36 -14.21
N PRO A 137 -29.35 -6.83 -14.30
CA PRO A 137 -30.23 -6.49 -15.43
C PRO A 137 -30.53 -5.00 -15.60
N ASP A 138 -30.50 -4.26 -14.50
CA ASP A 138 -30.71 -2.82 -14.43
C ASP A 138 -29.37 -2.07 -14.29
N ASN A 139 -28.29 -2.54 -14.90
CA ASN A 139 -27.04 -1.78 -14.97
C ASN A 139 -27.13 -0.75 -16.13
N ALA A 140 -27.36 0.53 -15.78
CA ALA A 140 -27.56 1.61 -16.75
C ALA A 140 -26.40 1.77 -17.74
N GLU A 141 -25.16 1.62 -17.27
CA GLU A 141 -23.96 1.71 -18.09
C GLU A 141 -23.89 0.57 -19.12
N ALA A 142 -24.09 -0.67 -18.68
CA ALA A 142 -24.03 -1.82 -19.57
C ALA A 142 -25.16 -1.79 -20.62
N LEU A 143 -26.37 -1.37 -20.24
CA LEU A 143 -27.46 -1.11 -21.19
C LEU A 143 -27.04 -0.05 -22.23
N THR A 144 -26.46 1.05 -21.76
CA THR A 144 -26.10 2.20 -22.60
C THR A 144 -25.00 1.86 -23.60
N TYR A 145 -23.87 1.32 -23.14
CA TYR A 145 -22.70 1.09 -24.00
C TYR A 145 -22.89 -0.13 -24.92
N ARG A 146 -23.58 -1.19 -24.48
CA ARG A 146 -23.97 -2.29 -25.37
C ARG A 146 -24.81 -1.79 -26.54
N SER A 147 -25.81 -0.96 -26.24
CA SER A 147 -26.71 -0.37 -27.23
C SER A 147 -25.99 0.53 -28.21
N TRP A 148 -25.06 1.33 -27.70
CA TRP A 148 -24.24 2.19 -28.54
C TRP A 148 -23.42 1.38 -29.55
N ILE A 149 -22.75 0.31 -29.09
CA ILE A 149 -22.00 -0.57 -29.99
C ILE A 149 -22.93 -1.29 -31.00
N LEU A 150 -24.09 -1.77 -30.55
CA LEU A 150 -25.09 -2.38 -31.45
C LEU A 150 -25.53 -1.40 -32.55
N ALA A 151 -25.81 -0.14 -32.20
CA ALA A 151 -26.15 0.88 -33.18
C ALA A 151 -25.00 1.17 -34.15
N LEU A 152 -23.77 1.32 -33.64
CA LEU A 152 -22.59 1.57 -34.48
C LEU A 152 -22.35 0.43 -35.48
N THR A 153 -22.43 -0.82 -35.03
CA THR A 153 -22.23 -1.99 -35.88
C THR A 153 -23.40 -2.24 -36.84
N ALA A 154 -24.62 -1.81 -36.48
CA ALA A 154 -25.79 -1.85 -37.36
C ALA A 154 -25.62 -1.03 -38.65
N ARG A 155 -24.67 -0.09 -38.71
CA ARG A 155 -24.35 0.67 -39.94
C ARG A 155 -23.86 -0.25 -41.07
N ALA A 156 -23.11 -1.29 -40.73
CA ALA A 156 -22.59 -2.27 -41.69
C ALA A 156 -23.56 -3.44 -41.96
N ALA A 157 -24.59 -3.61 -41.12
CA ALA A 157 -25.59 -4.66 -41.26
C ALA A 157 -26.68 -4.29 -42.28
N THR A 158 -27.40 -5.30 -42.78
CA THR A 158 -28.52 -5.13 -43.71
C THR A 158 -29.75 -5.92 -43.25
N GLY A 159 -30.93 -5.56 -43.79
CA GLY A 159 -32.19 -6.28 -43.56
C GLY A 159 -32.60 -6.38 -42.09
N SER A 160 -33.07 -7.58 -41.71
CA SER A 160 -33.60 -7.87 -40.36
C SER A 160 -32.56 -7.70 -39.25
N VAL A 161 -31.28 -7.97 -39.53
CA VAL A 161 -30.20 -7.85 -38.54
C VAL A 161 -30.02 -6.40 -38.12
N LYS A 162 -29.98 -5.48 -39.10
CA LYS A 162 -29.91 -4.04 -38.83
C LYS A 162 -31.11 -3.56 -38.02
N GLN A 163 -32.32 -4.00 -38.39
CA GLN A 163 -33.54 -3.62 -37.70
C GLN A 163 -33.56 -4.12 -36.25
N LEU A 164 -33.18 -5.38 -36.02
CA LEU A 164 -33.11 -5.95 -34.69
C LEU A 164 -32.09 -5.21 -33.82
N ALA A 165 -30.90 -4.93 -34.33
CA ALA A 165 -29.86 -4.21 -33.59
C ALA A 165 -30.33 -2.80 -33.16
N LEU A 166 -31.01 -2.06 -34.04
CA LEU A 166 -31.52 -0.74 -33.74
C LEU A 166 -32.70 -0.77 -32.74
N VAL A 167 -33.61 -1.73 -32.88
CA VAL A 167 -34.72 -1.91 -31.92
C VAL A 167 -34.18 -2.24 -30.53
N THR A 168 -33.24 -3.18 -30.44
CA THR A 168 -32.58 -3.53 -29.17
C THR A 168 -31.89 -2.31 -28.59
N ALA A 169 -31.10 -1.58 -29.38
CA ALA A 169 -30.38 -0.40 -28.90
C ALA A 169 -31.33 0.68 -28.34
N VAL A 170 -32.44 0.98 -29.04
CA VAL A 170 -33.42 1.97 -28.55
C VAL A 170 -34.08 1.50 -27.26
N ASN A 171 -34.52 0.25 -27.18
CA ASN A 171 -35.20 -0.27 -26.00
C ASN A 171 -34.29 -0.29 -24.77
N ASP A 172 -33.05 -0.73 -24.94
CA ASP A 172 -32.06 -0.78 -23.86
C ASP A 172 -31.67 0.64 -23.41
N LEU A 173 -31.52 1.60 -24.32
CA LEU A 173 -31.26 3.01 -23.96
C LEU A 173 -32.43 3.64 -23.21
N LEU A 174 -33.68 3.37 -23.63
CA LEU A 174 -34.86 3.80 -22.88
C LEU A 174 -34.92 3.16 -21.49
N ARG A 175 -34.57 1.86 -21.39
CA ARG A 175 -34.46 1.17 -20.10
C ARG A 175 -33.37 1.79 -19.22
N ALA A 176 -32.23 2.15 -19.78
CA ALA A 176 -31.15 2.81 -19.04
C ALA A 176 -31.63 4.14 -18.43
N GLN A 177 -32.38 4.95 -19.18
CA GLN A 177 -32.98 6.20 -18.68
C GLN A 177 -34.03 5.97 -17.59
N GLN A 178 -34.76 4.85 -17.63
CA GLN A 178 -35.73 4.49 -16.59
C GLN A 178 -35.05 4.06 -15.29
N VAL A 179 -33.95 3.31 -15.42
CA VAL A 179 -33.15 2.81 -14.31
C VAL A 179 -32.38 3.95 -13.65
N ASP A 180 -31.71 4.78 -14.45
CA ASP A 180 -30.94 5.93 -14.01
C ASP A 180 -31.20 7.11 -14.95
N ASN A 181 -32.07 8.02 -14.50
CA ASN A 181 -32.43 9.22 -15.26
C ASN A 181 -31.34 10.31 -15.24
N GLN A 182 -30.27 10.12 -14.45
CA GLN A 182 -29.14 11.03 -14.39
C GLN A 182 -27.95 10.50 -15.18
N TYR A 183 -28.08 9.37 -15.89
CA TYR A 183 -27.04 8.82 -16.73
C TYR A 183 -26.98 9.53 -18.10
N PRO A 184 -26.05 10.48 -18.31
CA PRO A 184 -26.13 11.40 -19.45
C PRO A 184 -25.95 10.67 -20.78
N ASP A 185 -25.05 9.69 -20.83
CA ASP A 185 -24.71 8.95 -22.04
C ASP A 185 -25.92 8.24 -22.65
N ALA A 186 -26.88 7.81 -21.81
CA ALA A 186 -28.12 7.20 -22.31
C ALA A 186 -28.95 8.21 -23.13
N HIS A 187 -29.05 9.46 -22.68
CA HIS A 187 -29.70 10.53 -23.43
C HIS A 187 -28.92 10.89 -24.70
N CYS A 188 -27.60 11.01 -24.58
CA CYS A 188 -26.73 11.37 -25.71
C CYS A 188 -26.83 10.33 -26.84
N PHE A 189 -26.62 9.06 -26.51
CA PHE A 189 -26.65 7.98 -27.49
C PHE A 189 -28.05 7.74 -28.04
N LEU A 190 -29.11 7.84 -27.24
CA LEU A 190 -30.47 7.70 -27.75
C LEU A 190 -30.81 8.80 -28.77
N GLY A 191 -30.45 10.05 -28.49
CA GLY A 191 -30.62 11.15 -29.44
C GLY A 191 -29.84 10.93 -30.74
N ILE A 192 -28.59 10.46 -30.65
CA ILE A 192 -27.77 10.14 -31.82
C ILE A 192 -28.38 8.98 -32.62
N VAL A 193 -28.89 7.94 -31.96
CA VAL A 193 -29.55 6.80 -32.61
C VAL A 193 -30.80 7.25 -33.35
N TYR A 194 -31.67 8.04 -32.72
CA TYR A 194 -32.86 8.59 -33.37
C TYR A 194 -32.52 9.38 -34.63
N PHE A 195 -31.53 10.26 -34.56
CA PHE A 195 -31.18 11.10 -35.71
C PHE A 195 -30.44 10.32 -36.80
N ARG A 196 -29.31 9.69 -36.47
CA ARG A 196 -28.38 9.12 -37.46
C ARG A 196 -28.86 7.80 -38.06
N PHE A 197 -29.68 7.04 -37.34
CA PHE A 197 -30.08 5.70 -37.77
C PHE A 197 -31.56 5.57 -38.06
N LEU A 198 -32.41 6.32 -37.35
CA LEU A 198 -33.86 6.28 -37.51
C LEU A 198 -34.43 7.50 -38.24
N ASN A 199 -33.57 8.46 -38.63
CA ASN A 199 -33.95 9.68 -39.35
C ASN A 199 -35.08 10.47 -38.66
N SER A 200 -35.09 10.47 -37.33
CA SER A 200 -36.12 11.09 -36.51
C SER A 200 -35.54 12.26 -35.72
N ALA A 201 -35.55 13.44 -36.32
CA ALA A 201 -35.06 14.66 -35.67
C ALA A 201 -35.94 15.09 -34.47
N SER A 202 -37.26 14.83 -34.56
CA SER A 202 -38.22 15.18 -33.49
C SER A 202 -38.02 14.39 -32.21
N LEU A 203 -37.65 13.10 -32.33
CA LEU A 203 -37.30 12.28 -31.17
C LEU A 203 -35.86 12.57 -30.70
N ALA A 204 -34.96 12.93 -31.61
CA ALA A 204 -33.57 13.21 -31.28
C ALA A 204 -33.39 14.50 -30.47
N LYS A 205 -33.98 15.61 -30.90
CA LYS A 205 -33.75 16.93 -30.29
C LYS A 205 -33.93 16.98 -28.76
N PRO A 206 -35.05 16.52 -28.17
CA PRO A 206 -35.23 16.57 -26.72
C PRO A 206 -34.19 15.72 -25.96
N GLN A 207 -33.77 14.59 -26.53
CA GLN A 207 -32.75 13.74 -25.94
C GLN A 207 -31.37 14.42 -25.96
N LEU A 208 -31.01 15.04 -27.09
CA LEU A 208 -29.72 15.73 -27.22
C LEU A 208 -29.66 17.00 -26.35
N ASP A 209 -30.77 17.75 -26.24
CA ASP A 209 -30.85 18.89 -25.33
C ASP A 209 -30.66 18.48 -23.87
N THR A 210 -31.33 17.40 -23.47
CA THR A 210 -31.22 16.82 -22.12
C THR A 210 -29.78 16.38 -21.85
N CYS A 211 -29.18 15.63 -22.78
CA CYS A 211 -27.78 15.27 -22.73
C CYS A 211 -26.88 16.49 -22.52
N LYS A 212 -27.00 17.55 -23.34
CA LYS A 212 -26.18 18.75 -23.19
C LYS A 212 -26.36 19.43 -21.84
N ALA A 213 -27.59 19.48 -21.32
CA ALA A 213 -27.87 20.06 -20.00
C ALA A 213 -27.23 19.26 -18.85
N MET A 214 -26.98 17.96 -19.04
CA MET A 214 -26.35 17.09 -18.04
C MET A 214 -24.81 17.15 -18.04
N ASN A 215 -24.18 17.94 -18.90
CA ASN A 215 -22.72 18.07 -19.02
C ASN A 215 -22.00 16.70 -19.14
N PRO A 216 -22.20 15.98 -20.26
CA PRO A 216 -21.62 14.65 -20.45
C PRO A 216 -20.10 14.76 -20.60
N PRO A 217 -19.36 13.63 -20.50
CA PRO A 217 -17.92 13.61 -20.80
C PRO A 217 -17.60 14.23 -22.16
N THR A 218 -16.45 14.90 -22.27
CA THR A 218 -16.03 15.66 -23.46
C THR A 218 -16.09 14.82 -24.74
N GLU A 219 -15.70 13.55 -24.67
CA GLU A 219 -15.74 12.61 -25.78
C GLU A 219 -17.17 12.42 -26.29
N VAL A 220 -18.13 12.23 -25.39
CA VAL A 220 -19.55 12.03 -25.72
C VAL A 220 -20.17 13.35 -26.21
N GLN A 221 -19.81 14.46 -25.57
CA GLN A 221 -20.24 15.80 -25.98
C GLN A 221 -19.86 16.09 -27.44
N SER A 222 -18.66 15.69 -27.87
CA SER A 222 -18.18 15.88 -29.24
C SER A 222 -19.08 15.21 -30.29
N PHE A 223 -19.66 14.05 -29.97
CA PHE A 223 -20.58 13.36 -30.87
C PHE A 223 -21.93 14.07 -31.02
N VAL A 224 -22.41 14.68 -29.93
CA VAL A 224 -23.66 15.43 -29.91
C VAL A 224 -23.51 16.74 -30.65
N ASP A 225 -22.46 17.51 -30.34
CA ASP A 225 -22.20 18.79 -31.00
C ASP A 225 -22.03 18.62 -32.52
N ALA A 226 -21.50 17.48 -32.98
CA ALA A 226 -21.36 17.15 -34.39
C ALA A 226 -22.69 16.92 -35.14
N ILE A 227 -23.83 16.81 -34.47
CA ILE A 227 -25.14 16.63 -35.12
C ILE A 227 -26.19 17.68 -34.79
N MET A 228 -25.99 18.49 -33.74
CA MET A 228 -27.02 19.44 -33.26
C MET A 228 -27.54 20.36 -34.38
N ALA A 229 -26.64 20.96 -35.16
CA ALA A 229 -27.04 21.87 -36.24
C ALA A 229 -27.86 21.17 -37.35
N ASP A 230 -27.52 19.91 -37.65
CA ASP A 230 -28.26 19.12 -38.65
C ASP A 230 -29.64 18.72 -38.14
N VAL A 231 -29.76 18.42 -36.84
CA VAL A 231 -31.04 18.14 -36.17
C VAL A 231 -31.94 19.38 -36.24
N ASP A 232 -31.42 20.55 -35.89
CA ASP A 232 -32.18 21.82 -35.93
C ASP A 232 -32.65 22.14 -37.35
N LYS A 233 -31.78 21.98 -38.33
CA LYS A 233 -32.11 22.18 -39.75
C LYS A 233 -33.17 21.19 -40.24
N ALA A 234 -33.17 19.97 -39.74
CA ALA A 234 -34.17 18.96 -40.10
C ALA A 234 -35.55 19.27 -39.50
N LEU A 235 -35.62 19.95 -38.35
CA LEU A 235 -36.87 20.38 -37.70
C LEU A 235 -37.45 21.68 -38.26
N ALA A 236 -36.62 22.51 -38.90
CA ALA A 236 -37.04 23.77 -39.51
C ALA A 236 -37.73 23.60 -40.88
N LYS A 237 -37.88 22.37 -41.38
CA LYS A 237 -38.51 22.03 -42.66
C LYS A 237 -39.90 21.45 -42.44
#